data_AF-A0A1I9GC08-F1
#
_entry.id   AF-A0A1I9GC08-F1
#
_cell.length_a   1.000
_cell.length_b   1.000
_cell.length_c   1.000
_cell.angle_alpha   90.00
_cell.angle_beta   90.00
_cell.angle_gamma   90.00
#
_symmetry.space_group_name_H-M   'P 1'
#
loop_
_entity.id
_entity.type
_entity.pdbx_description
1 polymer ?
#
loop_
_entity_poly.entity_id
_entity_poly.type
_entity_poly.pdbx_seq_one_letter_code
_entity_poly.pdbx_strand_id
1 'polypeptide(L)'
;MLQEMFQSTLLNWLCIYSSLRWTELSVEKECSRNFRPWIYYQLIGKNLLWFSNCVPINEKEVGNIRLIGSVFFGNYVLANQLLQTTNIFSSVATICQSKLQQITIKTDDVRKLETIVDKVERNTDEKLSDMIIKHLKTVQNVETLDLKLRLKETCEGRQKLRDRWEMLNFFENRLKWEDMAAVKAEFLKAEEGKRKSKEDLEREYISEVFHNKSAKKS
;
A
#
# COMPACT_ATOMS: atom_id res chain seq x y z
N MET A 1 0.74 -1.60 16.40
CA MET A 1 0.85 -0.34 15.62
C MET A 1 2.28 0.09 15.34
N LEU A 2 3.23 0.05 16.30
CA LEU A 2 4.64 0.37 16.01
C LEU A 2 5.27 -0.57 14.97
N GLN A 3 4.91 -1.86 14.95
CA GLN A 3 5.55 -2.86 14.09
C GLN A 3 5.24 -2.72 12.58
N GLU A 4 4.13 -2.09 12.19
CA GLU A 4 3.75 -1.95 10.76
C GLU A 4 4.49 -0.81 10.06
N MET A 5 4.78 0.30 10.77
CA MET A 5 5.55 1.42 10.21
C MET A 5 6.95 1.01 9.76
N PHE A 6 7.55 0.00 10.41
CA PHE A 6 8.92 -0.43 10.13
C PHE A 6 9.04 -1.43 8.98
N GLN A 7 7.92 -1.98 8.48
CA GLN A 7 7.95 -2.88 7.32
C GLN A 7 7.95 -2.14 5.98
N SER A 8 7.52 -0.88 5.95
CA SER A 8 7.51 -0.09 4.73
C SER A 8 8.90 0.49 4.46
N THR A 9 9.63 -0.14 3.54
CA THR A 9 10.91 0.35 3.03
C THR A 9 10.79 1.79 2.52
N LEU A 10 9.74 2.09 1.76
CA LEU A 10 9.47 3.43 1.25
C LEU A 10 9.32 4.49 2.35
N LEU A 11 8.57 4.19 3.41
CA LEU A 11 8.40 5.11 4.53
C LEU A 11 9.73 5.38 5.25
N ASN A 12 10.55 4.34 5.44
CA ASN A 12 11.86 4.49 6.06
C ASN A 12 12.78 5.39 5.22
N TRP A 13 12.81 5.23 3.90
CA TRP A 13 13.54 6.13 2.99
C TRP A 13 13.03 7.58 3.04
N LEU A 14 11.71 7.77 3.13
CA LEU A 14 11.10 9.09 3.25
C LEU A 14 11.47 9.77 4.57
N CYS A 15 11.54 9.03 5.67
CA CYS A 15 11.97 9.54 6.97
C CYS A 15 13.44 10.00 6.95
N ILE A 16 14.33 9.27 6.27
CA ILE A 16 15.73 9.69 6.10
C ILE A 16 15.80 10.95 5.23
N TYR A 17 15.14 10.95 4.07
CA TYR A 17 15.16 12.08 3.16
C TYR A 17 14.63 13.37 3.82
N SER A 18 13.47 13.29 4.48
CA SER A 18 12.89 14.45 5.17
C SER A 18 13.80 14.98 6.28
N SER A 19 14.42 14.09 7.06
CA SER A 19 15.37 14.45 8.11
C SER A 19 16.62 15.15 7.54
N LEU A 20 17.18 14.64 6.44
CA LEU A 20 18.32 15.27 5.76
C LEU A 20 17.95 16.64 5.17
N ARG A 21 16.81 16.74 4.49
CA ARG A 21 16.34 18.02 3.94
C ARG A 21 16.13 19.06 5.01
N TRP A 22 15.71 18.66 6.21
CA TRP A 22 15.64 19.57 7.33
C TRP A 22 17.01 20.12 7.73
N THR A 23 18.03 19.27 7.81
CA THR A 23 19.40 19.69 8.15
C THR A 23 20.05 20.61 7.11
N GLU A 24 19.52 20.63 5.89
CA GLU A 24 19.98 21.50 4.80
C GLU A 24 19.31 22.88 4.78
N LEU A 25 18.28 23.12 5.60
CA LEU A 25 17.61 24.42 5.65
C LEU A 25 18.48 25.46 6.35
N SER A 26 18.54 26.67 5.78
CA SER A 26 19.26 27.79 6.38
C SER A 26 18.64 28.24 7.70
N VAL A 27 19.50 28.65 8.64
CA VAL A 27 19.15 29.09 10.02
C VAL A 27 18.04 30.16 10.05
N GLU A 28 18.02 31.08 9.07
CA GLU A 28 16.99 32.11 8.96
C GLU A 28 15.58 31.55 8.73
N LYS A 29 15.46 30.42 8.00
CA LYS A 29 14.18 29.73 7.77
C LYS A 29 13.77 28.83 8.94
N GLU A 30 14.71 28.49 9.82
CA GLU A 30 14.44 27.76 11.06
C GLU A 30 13.89 28.69 12.16
N CYS A 31 14.43 29.90 12.31
CA CYS A 31 14.05 30.86 13.36
C CYS A 31 12.63 31.45 13.22
N SER A 32 12.03 31.48 12.02
CA SER A 32 10.65 31.96 11.85
C SER A 32 9.60 31.04 12.49
N ARG A 33 9.99 29.84 12.95
CA ARG A 33 9.12 28.92 13.69
C ARG A 33 9.47 29.03 15.18
N ASN A 34 8.65 29.78 15.93
CA ASN A 34 8.73 30.09 17.38
C ASN A 34 8.80 28.88 18.35
N PHE A 35 9.62 27.88 18.09
CA PHE A 35 9.62 26.60 18.80
C PHE A 35 11.04 26.22 19.22
N ARG A 36 11.20 25.64 20.42
CA ARG A 36 12.49 25.24 21.00
C ARG A 36 13.31 24.39 20.01
N PRO A 37 14.32 24.95 19.31
CA PRO A 37 14.97 24.28 18.18
C PRO A 37 15.74 23.02 18.61
N TRP A 38 16.20 23.02 19.86
CA TRP A 38 17.05 21.97 20.42
C TRP A 38 16.38 20.59 20.47
N ILE A 39 15.08 20.53 20.77
CA ILE A 39 14.33 19.26 20.83
C ILE A 39 14.23 18.64 19.42
N TYR A 40 14.04 19.47 18.40
CA TYR A 40 13.95 19.00 17.01
C TYR A 40 15.29 18.47 16.50
N TYR A 41 16.41 19.15 16.77
CA TYR A 41 17.72 18.63 16.36
C TYR A 41 18.04 17.28 16.97
N GLN A 42 17.72 17.09 18.25
CA GLN A 42 17.90 15.78 18.90
C GLN A 42 17.00 14.70 18.30
N LEU A 43 15.75 15.03 18.00
CA LEU A 43 14.83 14.09 17.37
C LEU A 43 15.31 13.69 15.97
N ILE A 44 15.73 14.67 15.16
CA ILE A 44 16.30 14.45 13.83
C ILE A 44 17.55 13.58 13.92
N GLY A 45 18.44 13.90 14.86
CA GLY A 45 19.66 13.11 15.09
C GLY A 45 19.35 11.65 15.44
N LYS A 46 18.42 11.42 16.38
CA LYS A 46 17.94 10.07 16.72
C LYS A 46 17.33 9.35 15.52
N ASN A 47 16.49 10.04 14.74
CA ASN A 47 15.85 9.46 13.56
C ASN A 47 16.89 9.02 12.53
N LEU A 48 17.85 9.88 12.18
CA LEU A 48 18.90 9.55 11.23
C LEU A 48 19.73 8.36 11.70
N LEU A 49 20.13 8.34 12.98
CA LEU A 49 20.87 7.22 13.56
C LEU A 49 20.07 5.92 13.53
N TRP A 50 18.80 5.96 13.92
CA TRP A 50 17.93 4.79 13.92
C TRP A 50 17.70 4.25 12.52
N PHE A 51 17.23 5.08 11.59
CA PHE A 51 16.90 4.63 10.24
C PHE A 51 18.12 4.23 9.42
N SER A 52 19.32 4.75 9.74
CA SER A 52 20.57 4.26 9.13
C SER A 52 20.86 2.79 9.40
N ASN A 53 20.25 2.20 10.44
CA ASN A 53 20.38 0.77 10.75
C ASN A 53 19.27 -0.07 10.12
N CYS A 54 18.11 0.52 9.84
CA CYS A 54 16.93 -0.19 9.35
C CYS A 54 16.82 -0.21 7.83
N VAL A 55 17.48 0.71 7.13
CA VAL A 55 17.40 0.84 5.68
C VAL A 55 18.65 0.26 5.03
N PRO A 56 18.53 -0.57 3.98
CA PRO A 56 19.67 -1.07 3.22
C PRO A 56 20.24 0.07 2.37
N ILE A 57 21.23 0.77 2.92
CA ILE A 57 21.91 1.92 2.29
C ILE A 57 23.39 1.55 2.07
N ASN A 58 24.01 2.15 1.05
CA ASN A 58 25.45 2.01 0.79
C ASN A 58 26.30 2.47 1.99
N GLU A 59 27.40 1.78 2.28
CA GLU A 59 28.25 2.07 3.46
C GLU A 59 28.74 3.52 3.51
N LYS A 60 29.07 4.11 2.36
CA LYS A 60 29.47 5.54 2.26
C LYS A 60 28.34 6.48 2.67
N GLU A 61 27.14 6.25 2.15
CA GLU A 61 25.96 7.07 2.46
C GLU A 61 25.54 6.89 3.93
N VAL A 62 25.54 5.64 4.45
CA VAL A 62 25.26 5.33 5.86
C VAL A 62 26.19 6.08 6.80
N GLY A 63 27.51 6.03 6.55
CA GLY A 63 28.49 6.69 7.41
C GLY A 63 28.28 8.20 7.46
N ASN A 64 27.94 8.82 6.32
CA ASN A 64 27.61 10.24 6.24
C ASN A 64 26.28 10.59 6.94
N ILE A 65 25.24 9.77 6.79
CA ILE A 65 23.96 9.92 7.52
C ILE A 65 24.19 9.83 9.03
N ARG A 66 24.95 8.83 9.48
CA ARG A 66 25.28 8.62 10.89
C ARG A 66 26.11 9.76 11.45
N LEU A 67 27.02 10.33 10.67
CA LEU A 67 27.79 11.50 11.07
C LEU A 67 26.87 12.70 11.35
N ILE A 68 25.96 13.04 10.43
CA ILE A 68 24.94 14.09 10.65
C ILE A 68 24.11 13.74 11.88
N GLY A 69 23.61 12.51 11.97
CA GLY A 69 22.80 12.05 13.09
C GLY A 69 23.50 12.24 14.44
N SER A 70 24.79 11.92 14.52
CA SER A 70 25.62 12.05 15.72
C SER A 70 25.85 13.49 16.14
N VAL A 71 26.16 14.37 15.17
CA VAL A 71 26.37 15.80 15.41
C VAL A 71 25.09 16.48 15.89
N PHE A 72 23.95 16.17 15.27
CA PHE A 72 22.66 16.75 15.63
C PHE A 72 22.08 16.19 16.94
N PHE A 73 22.38 14.93 17.26
CA PHE A 73 22.00 14.31 18.53
C PHE A 73 22.88 14.81 19.71
N GLY A 74 24.11 15.23 19.43
CA GLY A 74 25.09 15.68 20.42
C GLY A 74 26.05 14.58 20.90
N ASN A 75 26.15 13.47 20.16
CA ASN A 75 27.13 12.41 20.45
C ASN A 75 28.42 12.65 19.64
N TYR A 76 29.25 13.56 20.13
CA TYR A 76 30.49 13.97 19.45
C TYR A 76 31.59 12.91 19.47
N VAL A 77 31.55 11.98 20.43
CA VAL A 77 32.50 10.85 20.50
C VAL A 77 32.29 9.92 19.31
N LEU A 78 31.03 9.53 19.04
CA LEU A 78 30.69 8.70 17.88
C LEU A 78 31.01 9.44 16.58
N ALA A 79 30.70 10.74 16.50
CA ALA A 79 30.98 11.55 15.33
C ALA A 79 32.50 11.60 15.02
N ASN A 80 33.35 11.75 16.03
CA ASN A 80 34.82 11.73 15.85
C ASN A 80 35.33 10.37 15.34
N GLN A 81 34.78 9.26 15.83
CA GLN A 81 35.12 7.93 15.33
C GLN A 81 34.74 7.77 13.85
N LEU A 82 33.52 8.21 13.49
CA LEU A 82 33.01 8.10 12.12
C LEU A 82 33.78 8.95 11.10
N LEU A 83 34.33 10.10 11.53
CA LEU A 83 35.19 10.94 10.69
C LEU A 83 36.53 10.28 10.34
N GLN A 84 37.02 9.38 11.19
CA GLN A 84 38.29 8.67 10.93
C GLN A 84 38.10 7.46 10.01
N THR A 85 36.90 6.88 9.97
CA THR A 85 36.61 5.65 9.23
C THR A 85 35.96 5.89 7.88
N THR A 86 35.26 7.01 7.70
CA THR A 86 34.36 7.23 6.55
C THR A 86 34.88 8.34 5.65
N ASN A 87 34.78 8.15 4.34
CA ASN A 87 34.95 9.24 3.38
C ASN A 87 33.75 10.19 3.47
N ILE A 88 34.01 11.43 3.88
CA ILE A 88 32.99 12.43 4.17
C ILE A 88 32.64 13.19 2.89
N PHE A 89 31.34 13.36 2.63
CA PHE A 89 30.90 14.23 1.53
C PHE A 89 31.07 15.70 1.92
N SER A 90 31.51 16.52 0.97
CA SER A 90 31.67 17.97 1.14
C SER A 90 30.38 18.64 1.65
N SER A 91 29.22 18.27 1.11
CA SER A 91 27.92 18.80 1.57
C SER A 91 27.61 18.45 3.02
N VAL A 92 28.09 17.30 3.50
CA VAL A 92 27.87 16.82 4.87
C VAL A 92 28.79 17.54 5.84
N ALA A 93 30.04 17.77 5.44
CA ALA A 93 31.01 18.55 6.20
C ALA A 93 30.51 19.99 6.44
N THR A 94 29.96 20.64 5.42
CA THR A 94 29.42 22.02 5.56
C THR A 94 28.22 22.09 6.51
N ILE A 95 27.31 21.12 6.46
CA ILE A 95 26.18 21.01 7.41
C ILE A 95 26.69 20.83 8.84
N CYS A 96 27.64 19.91 9.05
CA CYS A 96 28.22 19.67 10.37
C CYS A 96 28.93 20.92 10.90
N GLN A 97 29.73 21.59 10.06
CA GLN A 97 30.43 22.82 10.42
C GLN A 97 29.45 23.93 10.85
N SER A 98 28.41 24.17 10.04
CA SER A 98 27.37 25.16 10.38
C SER A 98 26.74 24.85 11.74
N LYS A 99 26.49 23.57 12.04
CA LYS A 99 25.90 23.18 13.31
C LYS A 99 26.84 23.36 14.49
N LEU A 100 28.12 23.00 14.35
CA LEU A 100 29.12 23.14 15.40
C LEU A 100 29.36 24.60 15.78
N GLN A 101 29.35 25.50 14.79
CA GLN A 101 29.48 26.94 15.00
C GLN A 101 28.34 27.53 15.85
N GLN A 102 27.14 26.93 15.82
CA GLN A 102 26.00 27.35 16.64
C GLN A 102 26.11 26.90 18.11
N ILE A 103 27.05 26.03 18.45
CA ILE A 103 27.20 25.51 19.81
C ILE A 103 27.91 26.54 20.68
N THR A 104 27.20 27.07 21.68
CA THR A 104 27.73 28.09 22.60
C THR A 104 28.78 27.54 23.57
N ILE A 105 28.70 26.26 23.94
CA ILE A 105 29.65 25.60 24.87
C ILE A 105 30.48 24.58 24.10
N LYS A 106 31.71 24.94 23.75
CA LYS A 106 32.64 24.06 23.02
C LYS A 106 33.39 23.15 23.99
N THR A 107 33.01 21.88 24.03
CA THR A 107 33.79 20.81 24.67
C THR A 107 35.05 20.51 23.85
N ASP A 108 36.03 19.82 24.43
CA ASP A 108 37.26 19.43 23.74
C ASP A 108 36.97 18.57 22.49
N ASP A 109 35.97 17.70 22.57
CA ASP A 109 35.51 16.87 21.45
C ASP A 109 34.92 17.70 20.30
N VAL A 110 34.20 18.78 20.60
CA VAL A 110 33.65 19.70 19.59
C VAL A 110 34.78 20.42 18.85
N ARG A 111 35.83 20.85 19.56
CA ARG A 111 36.99 21.53 18.95
C ARG A 111 37.79 20.61 18.04
N LYS A 112 38.01 19.36 18.47
CA LYS A 112 38.64 18.33 17.63
C LYS A 112 37.83 18.08 16.37
N LEU A 113 36.50 18.02 16.51
CA LEU A 113 35.59 17.78 15.40
C LEU A 113 35.58 18.94 14.39
N GLU A 114 35.52 20.18 14.87
CA GLU A 114 35.64 21.38 14.03
C GLU A 114 36.94 21.37 13.20
N THR A 115 38.07 21.06 13.85
CA THR A 115 39.38 21.05 13.18
C THR A 115 39.48 19.99 12.08
N ILE A 116 38.85 18.82 12.28
CA ILE A 116 38.85 17.74 11.29
C ILE A 116 37.91 18.06 10.13
N VAL A 117 36.72 18.59 10.42
CA VAL A 117 35.74 18.99 9.41
C VAL A 117 36.27 20.13 8.54
N ASP A 118 37.02 21.08 9.12
CA ASP A 118 37.66 22.18 8.38
C ASP A 118 38.72 21.73 7.38
N LYS A 119 39.30 20.53 7.57
CA LYS A 119 40.29 19.94 6.65
C LYS A 119 39.65 19.20 5.48
N VAL A 120 38.34 19.02 5.46
CA VAL A 120 37.64 18.36 4.35
C VAL A 120 37.59 19.31 3.16
N GLU A 121 38.11 18.87 2.01
CA GLU A 121 38.07 19.65 0.77
C GLU A 121 36.63 19.90 0.32
N ARG A 122 36.31 21.18 0.07
CA ARG A 122 34.97 21.60 -0.35
C ARG A 122 34.81 21.40 -1.87
N ASN A 123 34.42 20.19 -2.26
CA ASN A 123 34.07 19.86 -3.64
C ASN A 123 32.56 20.05 -3.90
N THR A 124 32.19 20.23 -5.18
CA THR A 124 30.79 20.24 -5.64
C THR A 124 30.30 18.80 -5.87
N ASP A 125 30.29 18.01 -4.80
CA ASP A 125 29.73 16.66 -4.86
C ASP A 125 28.19 16.73 -4.89
N GLU A 126 27.57 15.71 -5.46
CA GLU A 126 26.12 15.53 -5.40
C GLU A 126 25.67 15.47 -3.93
N LYS A 127 24.62 16.21 -3.58
CA LYS A 127 24.16 16.25 -2.18
C LYS A 127 23.67 14.88 -1.75
N LEU A 128 23.96 14.54 -0.50
CA LEU A 128 23.45 13.30 0.10
C LEU A 128 21.92 13.19 -0.03
N SER A 129 21.16 14.28 0.17
CA SER A 129 19.71 14.26 -0.02
C SER A 129 19.27 13.94 -1.45
N ASP A 130 20.03 14.38 -2.46
CA ASP A 130 19.78 14.11 -3.88
C ASP A 130 20.07 12.64 -4.24
N MET A 131 21.04 12.01 -3.57
CA MET A 131 21.27 10.56 -3.69
C MET A 131 20.13 9.76 -3.05
N ILE A 132 19.71 10.13 -1.83
CA ILE A 132 18.66 9.44 -1.10
C ILE A 132 17.29 9.55 -1.81
N ILE A 133 16.98 10.68 -2.44
CA ILE A 133 15.74 10.81 -3.23
C ILE A 133 15.75 9.95 -4.50
N LYS A 134 16.92 9.71 -5.12
CA LYS A 134 17.04 8.76 -6.24
C LYS A 134 16.70 7.34 -5.77
N HIS A 135 17.26 6.91 -4.63
CA HIS A 135 16.93 5.61 -4.05
C HIS A 135 15.45 5.48 -3.72
N LEU A 136 14.85 6.50 -3.10
CA LEU A 136 13.41 6.54 -2.81
C LEU A 136 12.58 6.36 -4.09
N LYS A 137 12.90 7.10 -5.17
CA LYS A 137 12.19 6.99 -6.46
C LYS A 137 12.30 5.60 -7.07
N THR A 138 13.47 4.96 -6.96
CA THR A 138 13.67 3.59 -7.45
C THR A 138 12.79 2.60 -6.70
N VAL A 139 12.77 2.67 -5.36
CA VAL A 139 11.90 1.82 -4.53
C VAL A 139 10.44 2.07 -4.86
N GLN A 140 10.02 3.33 -4.97
CA GLN A 140 8.65 3.70 -5.31
C GLN A 140 8.21 3.12 -6.67
N ASN A 141 9.08 3.17 -7.68
CA ASN A 141 8.78 2.63 -9.00
C ASN A 141 8.60 1.11 -8.96
N VAL A 142 9.47 0.39 -8.24
CA VAL A 142 9.38 -1.06 -8.08
C VAL A 142 8.08 -1.47 -7.39
N GLU A 143 7.76 -0.84 -6.25
CA GLU A 143 6.51 -1.12 -5.52
C GLU A 143 5.27 -0.81 -6.37
N THR A 144 5.30 0.29 -7.15
CA THR A 144 4.19 0.66 -8.04
C THR A 144 3.99 -0.37 -9.15
N LEU A 145 5.06 -0.90 -9.72
CA LEU A 145 4.99 -1.93 -10.76
C LEU A 145 4.48 -3.27 -10.20
N ASP A 146 4.95 -3.68 -9.03
CA ASP A 146 4.46 -4.90 -8.35
C ASP A 146 2.95 -4.80 -8.08
N LEU A 147 2.49 -3.69 -7.51
CA LEU A 147 1.07 -3.46 -7.24
C LEU A 147 0.22 -3.49 -8.51
N LYS A 148 0.71 -2.91 -9.62
CA LYS A 148 0.01 -2.96 -10.92
C LYS A 148 -0.11 -4.39 -11.44
N LEU A 149 0.93 -5.19 -11.28
CA LEU A 149 0.93 -6.60 -11.70
C LEU A 149 -0.05 -7.43 -10.87
N ARG A 150 -0.01 -7.31 -9.55
CA ARG A 150 -0.94 -8.00 -8.63
C ARG A 150 -2.40 -7.58 -8.86
N LEU A 151 -2.64 -6.30 -9.16
CA LEU A 151 -3.97 -5.82 -9.52
C LEU A 151 -4.48 -6.46 -10.81
N LYS A 152 -3.62 -6.58 -11.84
CA LYS A 152 -3.96 -7.22 -13.10
C LYS A 152 -4.32 -8.70 -12.89
N GLU A 153 -3.51 -9.44 -12.15
CA GLU A 153 -3.78 -10.85 -11.82
C GLU A 153 -5.12 -11.03 -11.07
N THR A 154 -5.38 -10.14 -10.10
CA THR A 154 -6.63 -10.15 -9.33
C THR A 154 -7.84 -9.85 -10.22
N CYS A 155 -7.71 -8.89 -11.13
CA CYS A 155 -8.77 -8.55 -12.09
C CYS A 155 -9.06 -9.70 -13.06
N GLU A 156 -8.02 -10.35 -13.60
CA GLU A 156 -8.17 -11.53 -14.46
C GLU A 156 -8.81 -12.71 -13.72
N GLY A 157 -8.38 -12.97 -12.47
CA GLY A 157 -9.00 -13.99 -11.62
C GLY A 157 -10.47 -13.69 -11.35
N ARG A 158 -10.81 -12.43 -11.06
CA ARG A 158 -12.20 -11.99 -10.85
C ARG A 158 -13.04 -12.14 -12.12
N GLN A 159 -12.48 -11.88 -13.30
CA GLN A 159 -13.20 -12.09 -14.56
C GLN A 159 -13.50 -13.57 -14.80
N LYS A 160 -12.51 -14.45 -14.64
CA LYS A 160 -12.72 -15.90 -14.78
C LYS A 160 -13.80 -16.44 -13.84
N LEU A 161 -13.86 -15.90 -12.62
CA LEU A 161 -14.92 -16.26 -11.66
C LEU A 161 -16.30 -15.76 -12.10
N ARG A 162 -16.38 -14.55 -12.67
CA ARG A 162 -17.63 -14.04 -13.27
C ARG A 162 -18.09 -14.91 -14.43
N ASP A 163 -17.21 -15.23 -15.36
CA ASP A 163 -17.54 -16.04 -16.53
C ASP A 163 -18.04 -17.44 -16.11
N ARG A 164 -17.40 -18.05 -15.10
CA ARG A 164 -17.86 -19.32 -14.51
C ARG A 164 -19.22 -19.20 -13.84
N TRP A 165 -19.46 -18.11 -13.11
CA TRP A 165 -20.74 -17.87 -12.46
C TRP A 165 -21.86 -17.68 -13.50
N GLU A 166 -21.62 -16.92 -14.56
CA GLU A 166 -22.57 -16.73 -15.65
C GLU A 166 -22.92 -18.05 -16.34
N MET A 167 -21.92 -18.89 -16.58
CA MET A 167 -22.11 -20.22 -17.15
C MET A 167 -22.97 -21.12 -16.23
N LEU A 168 -22.68 -21.15 -14.93
CA LEU A 168 -23.48 -21.90 -13.96
C LEU A 168 -24.92 -21.39 -13.91
N ASN A 169 -25.11 -20.07 -13.83
CA ASN A 169 -26.43 -19.45 -13.81
C ASN A 169 -27.22 -19.73 -15.11
N PHE A 170 -26.55 -19.77 -16.26
CA PHE A 170 -27.18 -20.20 -17.52
C PHE A 170 -27.70 -21.64 -17.43
N PHE A 171 -26.89 -22.57 -16.93
CA PHE A 171 -27.31 -23.96 -16.78
C PHE A 171 -28.44 -24.12 -15.75
N GLU A 172 -28.36 -23.44 -14.61
CA GLU A 172 -29.43 -23.47 -13.61
C GLU A 172 -30.75 -22.92 -14.17
N ASN A 173 -30.71 -21.81 -14.89
CA ASN A 173 -31.90 -21.24 -15.49
C ASN A 173 -32.48 -22.17 -16.55
N ARG A 174 -31.63 -22.77 -17.39
CA ARG A 174 -32.07 -23.76 -18.38
C ARG A 174 -32.73 -24.97 -17.73
N LEU A 175 -32.12 -25.53 -16.68
CA LEU A 175 -32.67 -26.67 -15.95
C LEU A 175 -34.06 -26.33 -15.38
N LYS A 176 -34.23 -25.15 -14.77
CA LYS A 176 -35.52 -24.67 -14.26
C LYS A 176 -36.59 -24.60 -15.36
N TRP A 177 -36.24 -24.14 -16.56
CA TRP A 177 -37.17 -24.10 -17.69
C TRP A 177 -37.53 -25.50 -18.20
N GLU A 178 -36.55 -26.42 -18.24
CA GLU A 178 -36.77 -27.82 -18.61
C GLU A 178 -37.71 -28.52 -17.60
N ASP A 179 -37.47 -28.35 -16.30
CA ASP A 179 -38.33 -28.87 -15.23
C ASP A 179 -39.75 -28.30 -15.32
N MET A 180 -39.88 -26.98 -15.53
CA MET A 180 -41.18 -26.32 -15.67
C MET A 180 -41.95 -26.81 -16.91
N ALA A 181 -41.24 -27.04 -18.02
CA ALA A 181 -41.84 -27.58 -19.24
C ALA A 181 -42.30 -29.04 -19.05
N ALA A 182 -41.51 -29.87 -18.35
CA ALA A 182 -41.88 -31.24 -18.02
C ALA A 182 -43.15 -31.29 -17.16
N VAL A 183 -43.20 -30.50 -16.08
CA VAL A 183 -44.38 -30.37 -15.22
C VAL A 183 -45.60 -29.93 -16.02
N LYS A 184 -45.46 -28.91 -16.88
CA LYS A 184 -46.57 -28.42 -17.72
C LYS A 184 -47.07 -29.47 -18.72
N ALA A 185 -46.16 -30.27 -19.28
CA ALA A 185 -46.53 -31.37 -20.19
C ALA A 185 -47.29 -32.49 -19.46
N GLU A 186 -46.91 -32.82 -18.22
CA GLU A 186 -47.66 -33.76 -17.38
C GLU A 186 -49.05 -33.23 -17.05
N PHE A 187 -49.17 -31.95 -16.67
CA PHE A 187 -50.48 -31.32 -16.44
C PHE A 187 -51.39 -31.38 -17.68
N LEU A 188 -50.86 -31.08 -18.86
CA LEU A 188 -51.62 -31.16 -20.12
C LEU A 188 -52.12 -32.57 -20.41
N LYS A 189 -51.25 -33.59 -20.27
CA LYS A 189 -51.65 -35.00 -20.44
C LYS A 189 -52.73 -35.42 -19.43
N ALA A 190 -52.62 -34.99 -18.18
CA ALA A 190 -53.62 -35.27 -17.16
C ALA A 190 -54.96 -34.57 -17.45
N GLU A 191 -54.94 -33.38 -18.03
CA GLU A 191 -56.14 -32.64 -18.42
C GLU A 191 -56.80 -33.25 -19.67
N GLU A 192 -56.01 -33.68 -20.65
CA GLU A 192 -56.48 -34.42 -21.84
C GLU A 192 -57.09 -35.77 -21.45
N GLY A 193 -56.48 -36.51 -20.52
CA GLY A 193 -57.05 -37.76 -19.99
C GLY A 193 -58.36 -37.58 -19.21
N LYS A 194 -58.66 -36.35 -18.74
CA LYS A 194 -59.93 -36.00 -18.08
C LYS A 194 -60.96 -35.43 -19.06
N ARG A 195 -60.57 -34.98 -20.25
CA ARG A 195 -61.50 -34.54 -21.28
C ARG A 195 -62.15 -35.79 -21.89
N LYS A 196 -63.42 -36.01 -21.53
CA LYS A 196 -64.27 -37.00 -22.23
C LYS A 196 -64.28 -36.67 -23.72
N SER A 197 -64.20 -37.69 -24.57
CA SER A 197 -64.35 -37.48 -26.01
C SER A 197 -65.73 -36.88 -26.29
N LYS A 198 -65.86 -36.12 -27.39
CA LYS A 198 -67.14 -35.52 -27.78
C LYS A 198 -68.26 -36.57 -27.88
N GLU A 199 -67.91 -37.78 -28.32
CA GLU A 199 -68.82 -38.91 -28.44
C GLU A 199 -69.26 -39.47 -27.08
N ASP A 200 -68.38 -39.44 -26.08
CA ASP A 200 -68.72 -39.86 -24.71
C ASP A 200 -69.58 -38.84 -23.98
N LEU A 201 -69.37 -37.55 -24.23
CA LEU A 201 -70.25 -36.47 -23.76
C LEU A 201 -71.63 -36.54 -24.42
N GLU A 202 -71.70 -36.82 -25.72
CA GLU A 202 -72.96 -37.01 -26.44
C GLU A 202 -73.71 -38.25 -25.94
N ARG A 203 -73.02 -39.37 -25.67
CA ARG A 203 -73.62 -40.57 -25.07
C ARG A 203 -74.15 -40.32 -23.65
N GLU A 204 -73.42 -39.59 -22.82
CA GLU A 204 -73.84 -39.23 -21.46
C GLU A 204 -75.06 -38.31 -21.48
N TYR A 205 -75.07 -37.31 -22.36
CA TYR A 205 -76.22 -36.42 -22.57
C TYR A 205 -77.46 -37.17 -23.04
N ILE A 206 -77.30 -38.07 -24.01
CA ILE A 206 -78.39 -38.94 -24.49
C ILE A 206 -78.93 -39.78 -23.32
N SER A 207 -78.06 -40.42 -22.55
CA SER A 207 -78.44 -41.22 -21.38
C SER A 207 -79.24 -40.42 -20.34
N GLU A 208 -78.77 -39.22 -19.99
CA GLU A 208 -79.46 -38.32 -19.04
C GLU A 208 -80.85 -37.89 -19.55
N VAL A 209 -80.97 -37.54 -20.83
CA VAL A 209 -82.25 -37.14 -21.44
C VAL A 209 -83.25 -38.31 -21.44
N PHE A 210 -82.78 -39.53 -21.71
CA PHE A 210 -83.64 -40.72 -21.68
C PHE A 210 -84.05 -41.11 -20.25
N HIS A 211 -83.14 -41.03 -19.26
CA HIS A 211 -83.48 -41.26 -17.86
C HIS A 211 -84.48 -40.22 -17.33
N ASN A 212 -84.30 -38.93 -17.62
CA ASN A 212 -85.25 -37.88 -17.23
C ASN A 212 -86.62 -38.00 -17.91
N LYS A 213 -86.69 -38.55 -19.13
CA LYS A 213 -87.96 -38.85 -19.80
C LYS A 213 -88.65 -40.08 -19.23
N SER A 214 -87.91 -41.08 -18.75
CA SER A 214 -88.48 -42.26 -18.08
C SER A 214 -89.02 -41.94 -16.68
N ALA A 215 -88.35 -41.07 -15.92
CA ALA A 215 -88.81 -40.62 -14.59
C ALA A 215 -90.06 -39.74 -14.64
N LYS A 216 -90.34 -39.08 -15.78
CA LYS A 216 -91.57 -38.29 -16.02
C LYS A 216 -92.76 -39.11 -16.53
N LYS A 217 -92.59 -40.43 -16.74
CA LYS A 217 -93.65 -41.33 -17.21
C LYS A 217 -94.10 -42.36 -16.15
N SER A 218 -93.62 -42.23 -14.91
CA SER A 218 -94.14 -42.99 -13.75
C SER A 218 -95.12 -42.17 -12.93
#